data_AF-A0A3B0VID3-F1
#
_entry.id   AF-A0A3B0VID3-F1
#
_cell.length_a   1.000
_cell.length_b   1.000
_cell.length_c   1.000
_cell.angle_alpha   90.00
_cell.angle_beta   90.00
_cell.angle_gamma   90.00
#
_symmetry.space_group_name_H-M   'P 1'
#
loop_
_entity.id
_entity.type
_entity.pdbx_description
1 polymer ?
#
loop_
_entity_poly.entity_id
_entity_poly.type
_entity_poly.pdbx_seq_one_letter_code
_entity_poly.pdbx_strand_id
1 'polypeptide(L)' 'MKPIMQEIPYAFETERLKIRGPLPGDGEVIQTAVSESHEHLK' A
#
# COMPACT_ATOMS: atom_id res chain seq x y z
N MET A 1 21.48 -7.39 -13.54
CA MET A 1 20.78 -7.75 -12.29
C MET A 1 19.29 -7.76 -12.60
N LYS A 2 18.60 -8.91 -12.55
CA LYS A 2 17.13 -8.90 -12.63
C LYS A 2 16.62 -8.29 -11.32
N PRO A 3 15.80 -7.23 -11.34
CA PRO A 3 15.06 -6.87 -10.14
C PRO A 3 14.31 -8.13 -9.71
N ILE A 4 14.48 -8.53 -8.46
CA ILE A 4 13.62 -9.56 -7.88
C ILE A 4 12.27 -8.85 -7.73
N MET A 5 11.48 -8.78 -8.81
CA MET A 5 10.07 -8.46 -8.71
C MET A 5 9.48 -9.65 -7.95
N GLN A 6 9.45 -9.51 -6.63
CA GLN A 6 8.57 -10.31 -5.80
C GLN A 6 7.17 -10.06 -6.34
N GLU A 7 6.47 -11.14 -6.71
CA GLU A 7 5.05 -11.04 -7.03
C GLU A 7 4.32 -10.69 -5.73
N ILE A 8 4.17 -9.40 -5.48
CA ILE A 8 3.35 -8.91 -4.37
C ILE A 8 1.90 -9.09 -4.85
N PRO A 9 1.09 -9.88 -4.14
CA PRO A 9 -0.29 -10.08 -4.53
C PRO A 9 -1.02 -8.73 -4.44
N TYR A 10 -1.85 -8.46 -5.45
CA TYR A 10 -2.64 -7.22 -5.49
C TYR A 10 -3.57 -7.09 -4.27
N ALA A 11 -4.00 -8.21 -3.70
CA ALA A 11 -4.72 -8.22 -2.43
C ALA A 11 -4.41 -9.51 -1.64
N PHE A 12 -4.43 -9.41 -0.32
CA PHE A 12 -4.28 -10.54 0.60
C PHE A 12 -5.09 -10.30 1.87
N GLU A 13 -5.40 -11.39 2.57
CA GLU A 13 -6.13 -11.36 3.85
C GLU A 13 -5.15 -11.45 5.01
N THR A 14 -5.45 -10.74 6.09
CA THR A 14 -4.79 -10.89 7.39
C THR A 14 -5.83 -11.28 8.44
N GLU A 15 -5.41 -11.53 9.68
CA GLU A 15 -6.35 -11.84 10.76
C GLU A 15 -7.38 -10.73 11.03
N ARG A 16 -7.05 -9.48 10.66
CA ARG A 16 -7.84 -8.30 11.02
C ARG A 16 -8.42 -7.57 9.82
N LEU A 17 -7.74 -7.59 8.68
CA LEU A 17 -8.05 -6.75 7.53
C LEU A 17 -7.71 -7.45 6.21
N LYS A 18 -8.52 -7.14 5.20
CA LYS A 18 -8.14 -7.33 3.80
C LYS A 18 -7.26 -6.17 3.36
N ILE A 19 -6.04 -6.46 2.94
CA ILE A 19 -5.14 -5.46 2.35
C ILE A 19 -5.20 -5.61 0.83
N ARG A 20 -5.33 -4.49 0.13
CA ARG A 20 -5.40 -4.45 -1.33
C ARG A 20 -4.65 -3.24 -1.89
N GLY A 21 -4.30 -3.33 -3.16
CA GLY A 21 -3.85 -2.19 -3.95
C GLY A 21 -4.96 -1.13 -4.11
N PRO A 22 -4.58 0.12 -4.46
CA PRO A 22 -5.52 1.22 -4.69
C PRO A 22 -6.46 0.96 -5.87
N LEU A 23 -7.74 1.34 -5.74
CA LEU A 23 -8.69 1.41 -6.83
C LEU A 23 -8.78 2.84 -7.40
N PRO A 24 -9.36 3.03 -8.60
CA PRO A 24 -9.66 4.37 -9.10
C PRO A 24 -10.49 5.17 -8.09
N GLY A 25 -9.99 6.35 -7.72
CA GLY A 25 -10.60 7.22 -6.71
C GLY A 25 -9.95 7.16 -5.32
N ASP A 26 -9.18 6.11 -4.99
CA ASP A 26 -8.53 5.98 -3.68
C ASP A 26 -7.31 6.91 -3.50
N GLY A 27 -6.82 7.50 -4.61
CA GLY A 27 -5.53 8.19 -4.66
C GLY A 27 -5.38 9.32 -3.66
N GLU A 28 -6.39 10.18 -3.50
CA GLU A 28 -6.32 11.34 -2.59
C GLU A 28 -6.23 10.91 -1.11
N VAL A 29 -7.07 9.95 -0.72
CA VAL A 29 -7.13 9.43 0.65
C VAL A 29 -5.82 8.72 1.01
N ILE A 30 -5.32 7.87 0.10
CA ILE A 30 -4.05 7.14 0.32
C ILE A 30 -2.87 8.11 0.39
N GLN A 31 -2.78 9.08 -0.52
CA GLN A 31 -1.69 10.05 -0.54
C GLN A 31 -1.64 10.86 0.77
N THR A 32 -2.81 11.27 1.28
CA THR A 32 -2.91 12.00 2.54
C THR A 32 -2.38 11.15 3.71
N ALA A 33 -2.90 9.93 3.86
CA ALA A 33 -2.48 9.03 4.95
C ALA A 33 -0.98 8.66 4.88
N VAL A 34 -0.44 8.44 3.67
CA VAL A 34 0.99 8.16 3.47
C VAL A 34 1.82 9.37 3.86
N SER A 35 1.44 10.57 3.43
CA SER A 35 2.20 11.79 3.74
C SER A 35 2.24 12.08 5.24
N GLU A 36 1.10 11.93 5.93
CA GLU A 36 1.00 12.11 7.38
C GLU A 36 1.86 11.09 8.15
N SER A 37 1.82 9.82 7.75
CA SER A 37 2.59 8.77 8.42
C SER A 37 4.08 8.84 8.14
N HIS A 38 4.49 9.25 6.93
CA HIS A 38 5.90 9.29 6.53
C HIS A 38 6.74 10.24 7.37
N GLU A 39 6.20 11.39 7.79
CA GLU A 39 6.91 12.30 8.70
C GLU A 39 7.23 11.68 10.07
N HIS A 40 6.46 10.69 10.50
CA HIS A 40 6.67 9.97 11.75
C HIS A 40 7.60 8.76 11.62
N LEU A 41 8.00 8.39 10.39
CA LEU A 41 8.84 7.23 10.08
C LEU A 41 10.29 7.61 9.75
N LYS A 42 10.62 8.90 9.72
CA LYS A 42 12.00 9.41 9.59
C LYS A 42 12.72 9.38 10.93
#